data_AF-A0A520CJH2-F1
#
_entry.id   AF-A0A520CJH2-F1
#
_cell.length_a   1.000
_cell.length_b   1.000
_cell.length_c   1.000
_cell.angle_alpha   90.00
_cell.angle_beta   90.00
_cell.angle_gamma   90.00
#
_symmetry.space_group_name_H-M   'P 1'
#
loop_
_entity.id
_entity.type
_entity.pdbx_description
1 polymer ?
#
loop_
_entity_poly.entity_id
_entity_poly.type
_entity_poly.pdbx_seq_one_letter_code
_entity_poly.pdbx_strand_id
1 'polypeptide(L)'
;MLNGDKAQDFEIENIKEKNISIVLMPIKNNIWHGIMGSYVDLKYYKIAEYVYANFSPLYRSGTFDVYVLKSKKAHFDTILKSLGDTSSDTSVTDFNFLNESFVNKNNLIVENSNNEISLKSNGSSSFFIGIMDHLRRSNKIKNEDLPSRLNFKFNASNTGSIKIYYNLNPTDTFSEDRAQEFPITISGDNGINMDFPKIPFEIMVSVNVEKITPKVFQFTNDSQGSVNKPEKIDYFIGYVPKLWAENSNNVDFSMINSLKNPVEETTASIESQNLNKTKGGVFAYMEIESETDIVASIDLSESNISKANYGFNIMKGKHNYAIRVSNGFYWWNSINPKVSFKSEKAVKIHKFSLVTENGKTAINYKSNGLTLSNLNDENWKNGCSLALNMVALDYSPTKEKLLQTNKKIKLKDNRAVTIKGYYVSGNYINITLEEKLEDYTNVIGFPNSVEFTK
;
A
#
# COMPACT_ATOMS: atom_id res chain seq x y z
N MET A 1 24.40 -4.49 2.00
CA MET A 1 23.25 -5.25 2.54
C MET A 1 23.40 -5.33 4.04
N LEU A 2 22.39 -4.92 4.80
CA LEU A 2 22.33 -5.18 6.23
C LEU A 2 21.97 -6.67 6.43
N ASN A 3 22.76 -7.39 7.22
CA ASN A 3 22.51 -8.81 7.48
C ASN A 3 22.22 -9.04 8.96
N GLY A 4 21.04 -9.58 9.24
CA GLY A 4 20.59 -9.91 10.59
C GLY A 4 20.30 -8.69 11.47
N ASP A 5 19.84 -9.00 12.67
CA ASP A 5 19.33 -8.02 13.64
C ASP A 5 20.39 -7.01 14.07
N LYS A 6 21.62 -7.48 14.31
CA LYS A 6 22.72 -6.64 14.79
C LYS A 6 23.11 -5.55 13.78
N ALA A 7 23.09 -5.86 12.48
CA ALA A 7 23.36 -4.85 11.45
C ALA A 7 22.25 -3.79 11.40
N GLN A 8 21.00 -4.18 11.61
CA GLN A 8 19.90 -3.23 11.70
C GLN A 8 19.99 -2.36 12.95
N ASP A 9 20.39 -2.94 14.09
CA ASP A 9 20.63 -2.18 15.33
C ASP A 9 21.71 -1.11 15.11
N PHE A 10 22.83 -1.46 14.46
CA PHE A 10 23.87 -0.49 14.10
C PHE A 10 23.37 0.62 13.17
N GLU A 11 22.54 0.29 12.18
CA GLU A 11 21.97 1.31 11.29
C GLU A 11 21.01 2.24 12.04
N ILE A 12 20.23 1.73 12.98
CA ILE A 12 19.35 2.53 13.84
C ILE A 12 20.18 3.49 14.71
N GLU A 13 21.29 3.05 15.29
CA GLU A 13 22.19 3.95 16.03
C GLU A 13 22.82 4.99 15.11
N ASN A 14 23.26 4.61 13.90
CA ASN A 14 23.78 5.55 12.90
C ASN A 14 22.74 6.62 12.51
N ILE A 15 21.46 6.23 12.34
CA ILE A 15 20.35 7.16 12.07
C ILE A 15 20.20 8.18 13.22
N LYS A 16 20.28 7.72 14.48
CA LYS A 16 20.20 8.58 15.67
C LYS A 16 21.39 9.51 15.78
N GLU A 17 22.61 8.97 15.68
CA GLU A 17 23.87 9.72 15.81
C GLU A 17 23.99 10.82 14.75
N LYS A 18 23.61 10.53 13.50
CA LYS A 18 23.62 11.51 12.41
C LYS A 18 22.42 12.44 12.39
N ASN A 19 21.48 12.30 13.33
CA ASN A 19 20.25 13.09 13.40
C ASN A 19 19.48 13.13 12.06
N ILE A 20 19.42 11.97 11.39
CA ILE A 20 18.77 11.84 10.09
C ILE A 20 17.31 12.26 10.21
N SER A 21 16.92 13.23 9.39
CA SER A 21 15.62 13.89 9.50
C SER A 21 14.64 13.49 8.41
N ILE A 22 15.13 12.84 7.37
CA ILE A 22 14.38 12.40 6.19
C ILE A 22 14.75 10.95 5.89
N VAL A 23 13.76 10.11 5.63
CA VAL A 23 13.92 8.71 5.22
C VAL A 23 13.05 8.46 3.99
N LEU A 24 13.54 7.66 3.05
CA LEU A 24 12.79 7.24 1.87
C LEU A 24 12.27 5.82 2.10
N MET A 25 10.96 5.65 2.01
CA MET A 25 10.30 4.35 2.14
C MET A 25 9.69 3.95 0.80
N PRO A 26 9.96 2.76 0.28
CA PRO A 26 9.46 2.36 -1.03
C PRO A 26 7.93 2.27 -1.04
N ILE A 27 7.29 2.72 -2.12
CA ILE A 27 5.84 2.57 -2.29
C ILE A 27 5.48 1.16 -2.77
N LYS A 28 4.23 0.74 -2.54
CA LYS A 28 3.71 -0.55 -3.01
C LYS A 28 3.89 -0.69 -4.53
N ASN A 29 4.13 -1.93 -4.98
CA ASN A 29 4.32 -2.30 -6.39
C ASN A 29 5.54 -1.66 -7.09
N ASN A 30 6.44 -1.01 -6.35
CA ASN A 30 7.72 -0.58 -6.87
C ASN A 30 8.78 -1.70 -6.78
N ILE A 31 9.77 -1.71 -7.67
CA ILE A 31 10.94 -2.62 -7.60
C ILE A 31 11.67 -2.59 -6.25
N TRP A 32 11.62 -1.46 -5.56
CA TRP A 32 12.24 -1.27 -4.24
C TRP A 32 11.36 -1.75 -3.09
N HIS A 33 10.09 -2.08 -3.33
CA HIS A 33 9.19 -2.59 -2.30
C HIS A 33 9.55 -4.01 -1.87
N GLY A 34 10.13 -4.80 -2.78
CA GLY A 34 10.60 -6.16 -2.51
C GLY A 34 11.95 -6.45 -3.15
N ILE A 35 12.91 -6.90 -2.36
CA ILE A 35 14.25 -7.30 -2.83
C ILE A 35 14.33 -8.82 -2.77
N MET A 36 14.56 -9.46 -3.92
CA MET A 36 14.62 -10.92 -4.05
C MET A 36 13.33 -11.61 -3.55
N GLY A 37 12.16 -11.06 -3.93
CA GLY A 37 10.86 -11.62 -3.56
C GLY A 37 10.45 -11.44 -2.09
N SER A 38 11.24 -10.73 -1.29
CA SER A 38 10.91 -10.41 0.11
C SER A 38 10.66 -8.92 0.28
N TYR A 39 9.56 -8.56 0.95
CA TYR A 39 9.23 -7.17 1.25
C TYR A 39 10.32 -6.52 2.12
N VAL A 40 10.69 -5.28 1.80
CA VAL A 40 11.80 -4.57 2.45
C VAL A 40 11.55 -4.36 3.94
N ASP A 41 10.32 -4.03 4.33
CA ASP A 41 9.90 -3.84 5.70
C ASP A 41 9.71 -5.15 6.49
N LEU A 42 9.67 -6.31 5.84
CA LEU A 42 9.81 -7.61 6.50
C LEU A 42 11.28 -8.01 6.65
N LYS A 43 12.11 -7.72 5.65
CA LYS A 43 13.53 -8.05 5.66
C LYS A 43 14.32 -7.17 6.64
N TYR A 44 14.00 -5.89 6.71
CA TYR A 44 14.64 -4.89 7.58
C TYR A 44 13.64 -4.35 8.62
N TYR A 45 12.94 -5.29 9.26
CA TYR A 45 11.80 -4.99 10.14
C TYR A 45 12.16 -4.05 11.31
N LYS A 46 13.37 -4.13 11.90
CA LYS A 46 13.73 -3.25 13.03
C LYS A 46 13.85 -1.80 12.57
N ILE A 47 14.43 -1.59 11.39
CA ILE A 47 14.56 -0.26 10.79
C ILE A 47 13.19 0.28 10.42
N ALA A 48 12.35 -0.53 9.78
CA ALA A 48 10.98 -0.17 9.44
C ALA A 48 10.18 0.24 10.69
N GLU A 49 10.26 -0.54 11.77
CA GLU A 49 9.64 -0.23 13.06
C GLU A 49 10.15 1.07 13.65
N TYR A 50 11.46 1.30 13.65
CA TYR A 50 12.06 2.54 14.11
C TYR A 50 11.54 3.74 13.30
N VAL A 51 11.48 3.61 11.97
CA VAL A 51 10.96 4.65 11.08
C VAL A 51 9.48 4.91 11.39
N TYR A 52 8.62 3.90 11.42
CA TYR A 52 7.19 4.08 11.65
C TYR A 52 6.84 4.60 13.06
N ALA A 53 7.67 4.30 14.06
CA ALA A 53 7.55 4.83 15.41
C ALA A 53 7.96 6.31 15.50
N ASN A 54 9.00 6.74 14.79
CA ASN A 54 9.64 8.06 15.01
C ASN A 54 9.44 9.07 13.87
N PHE A 55 9.07 8.61 12.68
CA PHE A 55 8.88 9.44 11.48
C PHE A 55 7.40 9.45 11.06
N SER A 56 7.04 10.48 10.31
CA SER A 56 5.73 10.63 9.70
C SER A 56 5.86 10.79 8.20
N PRO A 57 4.96 10.19 7.40
CA PRO A 57 4.84 10.49 5.99
C PRO A 57 4.65 12.00 5.80
N LEU A 58 5.26 12.52 4.74
CA LEU A 58 5.18 13.91 4.37
C LEU A 58 4.67 14.06 2.94
N TYR A 59 5.30 13.34 2.02
CA TYR A 59 5.19 13.58 0.59
C TYR A 59 5.50 12.29 -0.18
N ARG A 60 4.88 12.11 -1.34
CA ARG A 60 5.17 10.97 -2.22
C ARG A 60 5.86 11.42 -3.49
N SER A 61 7.01 10.81 -3.74
CA SER A 61 7.65 10.73 -5.04
C SER A 61 7.21 9.46 -5.75
N GLY A 62 7.42 9.38 -7.06
CA GLY A 62 6.91 8.30 -7.91
C GLY A 62 7.38 6.91 -7.53
N THR A 63 8.43 6.81 -6.70
CA THR A 63 8.99 5.53 -6.24
C THR A 63 9.09 5.39 -4.71
N PHE A 64 9.03 6.50 -3.96
CA PHE A 64 9.16 6.51 -2.51
C PHE A 64 8.18 7.45 -1.83
N ASP A 65 7.64 7.02 -0.70
CA ASP A 65 7.12 7.90 0.32
C ASP A 65 8.30 8.51 1.09
N VAL A 66 8.32 9.84 1.17
CA VAL A 66 9.25 10.62 1.97
C VAL A 66 8.70 10.74 3.39
N TYR A 67 9.44 10.18 4.33
CA TYR A 67 9.16 10.25 5.76
C TYR A 67 10.07 11.29 6.39
N VAL A 68 9.54 12.06 7.33
CA VAL A 68 10.33 13.02 8.11
C VAL A 68 10.19 12.77 9.60
N LEU A 69 11.23 13.10 10.36
CA LEU A 69 11.22 12.95 11.80
C LEU A 69 10.01 13.73 12.38
N LYS A 70 9.22 13.10 13.25
CA LYS A 70 7.96 13.67 13.77
C LYS A 70 8.15 15.08 14.36
N SER A 71 9.25 15.30 15.07
CA SER A 71 9.60 16.61 15.66
C SER A 71 9.92 17.70 14.63
N LYS A 72 10.26 17.33 13.39
CA LYS A 72 10.58 18.26 12.29
C LYS A 72 9.47 18.36 11.24
N LYS A 73 8.35 17.66 11.40
CA LYS A 73 7.28 17.63 10.39
C LYS A 73 6.75 19.03 10.06
N ALA A 74 6.46 19.84 11.08
CA ALA A 74 5.95 21.21 10.87
C ALA A 74 6.93 22.10 10.07
N HIS A 75 8.23 21.94 10.30
CA HIS A 75 9.25 22.66 9.55
C HIS A 75 9.24 22.28 8.06
N PHE A 76 9.21 20.98 7.75
CA PHE A 76 9.15 20.51 6.37
C PHE A 76 7.81 20.77 5.68
N ASP A 77 6.70 20.74 6.41
CA ASP A 77 5.39 21.16 5.88
C ASP A 77 5.43 22.63 5.43
N THR A 78 6.08 23.52 6.19
CA THR A 78 6.25 24.92 5.79
C THR A 78 7.12 25.07 4.55
N ILE A 79 8.21 24.30 4.45
CA ILE A 79 9.07 24.28 3.24
C ILE A 79 8.25 23.85 2.02
N LEU A 80 7.52 22.72 2.11
CA LEU A 80 6.70 22.25 0.99
C LEU A 80 5.61 23.26 0.59
N LYS A 81 4.95 23.89 1.57
CA LYS A 81 3.97 24.95 1.29
C LYS A 81 4.59 26.15 0.58
N SER A 82 5.81 26.53 0.95
CA SER A 82 6.53 27.64 0.29
C SER A 82 6.94 27.33 -1.15
N LEU A 83 7.09 26.03 -1.49
CA LEU A 83 7.39 25.57 -2.85
C LEU A 83 6.14 25.48 -3.74
N GLY A 84 4.93 25.66 -3.19
CA GLY A 84 3.68 25.66 -3.95
C GLY A 84 3.24 24.27 -4.42
N ASP A 85 2.61 24.20 -5.59
CA ASP A 85 2.04 22.97 -6.16
C ASP A 85 3.15 22.02 -6.60
N THR A 86 3.56 21.10 -5.72
CA THR A 86 4.70 20.22 -5.99
C THR A 86 4.50 19.28 -7.18
N SER A 87 3.29 19.16 -7.77
CA SER A 87 3.04 18.44 -9.02
C SER A 87 2.93 19.39 -10.22
N SER A 88 3.57 19.01 -11.33
CA SER A 88 3.61 19.76 -12.59
C SER A 88 3.41 18.76 -13.73
N ASP A 89 2.16 18.41 -14.00
CA ASP A 89 1.81 17.71 -15.22
C ASP A 89 1.48 18.74 -16.29
N THR A 90 2.35 18.83 -17.29
CA THR A 90 2.19 19.73 -18.42
C THR A 90 2.26 18.96 -19.71
N SER A 91 1.25 19.13 -20.59
CA SER A 91 1.16 18.37 -21.82
C SER A 91 0.70 19.22 -23.01
N VAL A 92 1.30 18.91 -24.15
CA VAL A 92 0.85 19.30 -25.48
C VAL A 92 0.29 18.08 -26.18
N THR A 93 -0.99 18.17 -26.57
CA THR A 93 -1.66 17.18 -27.43
C THR A 93 -2.13 17.81 -28.73
N ASP A 94 -2.32 19.14 -28.75
CA ASP A 94 -2.52 19.91 -29.98
C ASP A 94 -1.19 20.55 -30.40
N PHE A 95 -0.68 20.11 -31.56
CA PHE A 95 0.59 20.58 -32.12
C PHE A 95 0.41 21.70 -33.16
N ASN A 96 -0.78 22.31 -33.27
CA ASN A 96 -1.02 23.41 -34.20
C ASN A 96 -0.07 24.60 -34.00
N PHE A 97 0.45 24.79 -32.78
CA PHE A 97 1.45 25.81 -32.47
C PHE A 97 2.73 25.69 -33.31
N LEU A 98 3.02 24.50 -33.88
CA LEU A 98 4.15 24.31 -34.79
C LEU A 98 4.04 25.14 -36.07
N ASN A 99 2.88 25.72 -36.39
CA ASN A 99 2.71 26.68 -37.48
C ASN A 99 3.01 28.13 -37.06
N GLU A 100 3.19 28.41 -35.78
CA GLU A 100 3.43 29.77 -35.28
C GLU A 100 4.84 30.26 -35.62
N SER A 101 4.99 31.59 -35.73
CA SER A 101 6.23 32.24 -36.17
C SER A 101 7.36 32.18 -35.14
N PHE A 102 7.05 31.95 -33.86
CA PHE A 102 8.06 31.79 -32.82
C PHE A 102 8.74 30.41 -32.84
N VAL A 103 8.15 29.43 -33.53
CA VAL A 103 8.72 28.08 -33.64
C VAL A 103 9.81 28.08 -34.70
N ASN A 104 11.05 27.86 -34.28
CA ASN A 104 12.17 27.70 -35.19
C ASN A 104 12.14 26.30 -35.82
N LYS A 105 12.20 26.23 -37.15
CA LYS A 105 12.14 25.00 -37.94
C LYS A 105 13.28 25.03 -38.96
N ASN A 106 13.98 23.91 -39.10
CA ASN A 106 14.96 23.72 -40.15
C ASN A 106 14.62 22.43 -40.91
N ASN A 107 14.58 22.52 -42.25
CA ASN A 107 14.30 21.38 -43.15
C ASN A 107 13.06 20.54 -42.74
N LEU A 108 12.09 21.14 -42.04
CA LEU A 108 10.84 20.50 -41.65
C LEU A 108 9.66 21.21 -42.30
N ILE A 109 8.82 20.44 -42.98
CA ILE A 109 7.54 20.88 -43.51
C ILE A 109 6.45 20.44 -42.52
N VAL A 110 5.65 21.40 -42.06
CA VAL A 110 4.48 21.15 -41.20
C VAL A 110 3.25 21.05 -42.09
N GLU A 111 2.60 19.89 -42.08
CA GLU A 111 1.34 19.66 -42.76
C GLU A 111 0.23 19.52 -41.73
N ASN A 112 -0.91 20.17 -41.97
CA ASN A 112 -2.12 20.00 -41.17
C ASN A 112 -3.18 19.32 -42.02
N SER A 113 -3.63 18.14 -41.61
CA SER A 113 -4.70 17.41 -42.29
C SER A 113 -5.64 16.84 -41.24
N ASN A 114 -6.94 17.15 -41.34
CA ASN A 114 -7.96 16.64 -40.40
C ASN A 114 -7.66 16.94 -38.91
N ASN A 115 -7.14 18.13 -38.59
CA ASN A 115 -6.68 18.52 -37.24
C ASN A 115 -5.50 17.67 -36.70
N GLU A 116 -4.78 16.98 -37.57
CA GLU A 116 -3.59 16.22 -37.20
C GLU A 116 -2.36 16.87 -37.85
N ILE A 117 -1.35 17.17 -37.04
CA ILE A 117 -0.11 17.79 -37.49
C ILE A 117 0.90 16.71 -37.85
N SER A 118 1.38 16.77 -39.08
CA SER A 118 2.45 15.93 -39.60
C SER A 118 3.71 16.75 -39.85
N LEU A 119 4.86 16.23 -39.47
CA LEU A 119 6.18 16.83 -39.68
C LEU A 119 6.94 15.98 -40.69
N LYS A 120 7.16 16.53 -41.88
CA LYS A 120 7.93 15.89 -42.95
C LYS A 120 9.34 16.45 -43.02
N SER A 121 10.32 15.56 -43.01
CA SER A 121 11.73 15.91 -43.22
C SER A 121 11.99 16.21 -44.69
N ASN A 122 12.58 17.37 -44.99
CA ASN A 122 12.86 17.88 -46.34
C ASN A 122 14.35 18.19 -46.54
N GLY A 123 15.23 17.39 -45.95
CA GLY A 123 16.67 17.56 -46.06
C GLY A 123 17.44 16.92 -44.91
N SER A 124 18.72 17.27 -44.80
CA SER A 124 19.55 16.88 -43.65
C SER A 124 19.29 17.81 -42.46
N SER A 125 19.47 17.30 -41.25
CA SER A 125 19.34 18.09 -40.01
C SER A 125 17.95 18.71 -39.82
N SER A 126 16.90 17.93 -40.07
CA SER A 126 15.53 18.38 -39.88
C SER A 126 15.21 18.48 -38.39
N PHE A 127 14.79 19.65 -37.91
CA PHE A 127 14.47 19.87 -36.49
C PHE A 127 13.47 20.99 -36.26
N PHE A 128 12.87 21.00 -35.07
CA PHE A 128 12.11 22.14 -34.57
C PHE A 128 12.44 22.47 -33.10
N ILE A 129 12.28 23.75 -32.74
CA ILE A 129 12.48 24.33 -31.40
C ILE A 129 11.29 25.25 -31.11
N GLY A 130 10.80 25.26 -29.86
CA GLY A 130 9.73 26.16 -29.43
C GLY A 130 8.62 25.50 -28.62
N ILE A 131 8.68 24.18 -28.36
CA ILE A 131 7.70 23.53 -27.47
C ILE A 131 7.72 24.17 -26.08
N MET A 132 8.91 24.43 -25.53
CA MET A 132 9.03 25.00 -24.18
C MET A 132 8.45 26.41 -24.13
N ASP A 133 8.74 27.23 -25.13
CA ASP A 133 8.13 28.55 -25.28
C ASP A 133 6.61 28.51 -25.37
N HIS A 134 6.05 27.58 -26.15
CA HIS A 134 4.60 27.38 -26.22
C HIS A 134 4.00 27.02 -24.85
N LEU A 135 4.63 26.08 -24.15
CA LEU A 135 4.21 25.64 -22.83
C LEU A 135 4.30 26.75 -21.76
N ARG A 136 5.32 27.61 -21.82
CA ARG A 136 5.44 28.79 -20.95
C ARG A 136 4.39 29.85 -21.27
N ARG A 137 4.19 30.18 -22.55
CA ARG A 137 3.19 31.16 -23.00
C ARG A 137 1.76 30.75 -22.66
N SER A 138 1.49 29.46 -22.64
CA SER A 138 0.19 28.90 -22.22
C SER A 138 0.04 28.79 -20.69
N ASN A 139 1.02 29.27 -19.91
CA ASN A 139 1.07 29.19 -18.45
C ASN A 139 0.86 27.76 -17.92
N LYS A 140 1.28 26.76 -18.70
CA LYS A 140 1.13 25.33 -18.37
C LYS A 140 2.32 24.76 -17.61
N ILE A 141 3.45 25.47 -17.57
CA ILE A 141 4.62 25.04 -16.82
C ILE A 141 4.56 25.66 -15.42
N LYS A 142 4.66 24.81 -14.40
CA LYS A 142 4.80 25.20 -13.00
C LYS A 142 6.07 24.54 -12.46
N ASN A 143 6.76 25.23 -11.55
CA ASN A 143 7.88 24.67 -10.79
C ASN A 143 8.97 24.03 -11.67
N GLU A 144 9.58 24.84 -12.53
CA GLU A 144 10.61 24.42 -13.50
C GLU A 144 11.84 23.78 -12.86
N ASP A 145 12.10 24.05 -11.57
CA ASP A 145 13.26 23.53 -10.84
C ASP A 145 13.08 22.10 -10.31
N LEU A 146 11.90 21.48 -10.48
CA LEU A 146 11.66 20.11 -10.02
C LEU A 146 12.09 19.06 -11.06
N PRO A 147 12.68 17.92 -10.64
CA PRO A 147 12.96 16.80 -11.54
C PRO A 147 11.73 16.39 -12.34
N SER A 148 11.94 16.12 -13.63
CA SER A 148 10.84 15.88 -14.57
C SER A 148 11.17 14.76 -15.54
N ARG A 149 10.14 14.06 -16.01
CA ARG A 149 10.23 13.06 -17.07
C ARG A 149 9.48 13.56 -18.28
N LEU A 150 10.15 13.60 -19.43
CA LEU A 150 9.52 13.77 -20.73
C LEU A 150 8.90 12.44 -21.18
N ASN A 151 7.65 12.50 -21.63
CA ASN A 151 6.97 11.47 -22.38
C ASN A 151 6.56 12.06 -23.74
N PHE A 152 7.25 11.65 -24.80
CA PHE A 152 6.95 12.07 -26.17
C PHE A 152 6.44 10.90 -27.00
N LYS A 153 5.15 10.90 -27.34
CA LYS A 153 4.50 9.89 -28.19
C LYS A 153 4.24 10.45 -29.58
N PHE A 154 4.50 9.64 -30.59
CA PHE A 154 4.31 10.02 -32.00
C PHE A 154 4.08 8.77 -32.85
N ASN A 155 3.54 8.96 -34.05
CA ASN A 155 3.53 7.95 -35.09
C ASN A 155 4.64 8.25 -36.10
N ALA A 156 5.40 7.26 -36.53
CA ALA A 156 6.45 7.41 -37.55
C ALA A 156 6.09 6.63 -38.82
N SER A 157 6.31 7.23 -39.99
CA SER A 157 6.02 6.60 -41.28
C SER A 157 6.99 5.47 -41.64
N ASN A 158 8.24 5.57 -41.20
CA ASN A 158 9.33 4.65 -41.53
C ASN A 158 10.35 4.57 -40.39
N THR A 159 11.32 3.67 -40.55
CA THR A 159 12.46 3.53 -39.63
C THR A 159 13.43 4.71 -39.74
N GLY A 160 14.20 4.96 -38.68
CA GLY A 160 15.17 6.04 -38.59
C GLY A 160 15.45 6.40 -37.15
N SER A 161 15.54 7.69 -36.82
CA SER A 161 15.72 8.13 -35.43
C SER A 161 15.08 9.48 -35.12
N ILE A 162 14.84 9.72 -33.84
CA ILE A 162 14.61 11.06 -33.30
C ILE A 162 15.74 11.35 -32.32
N LYS A 163 16.30 12.55 -32.41
CA LYS A 163 17.32 13.02 -31.48
C LYS A 163 16.83 14.23 -30.73
N ILE A 164 16.85 14.15 -29.40
CA ILE A 164 16.40 15.23 -28.51
C ILE A 164 17.64 15.92 -27.95
N TYR A 165 17.76 17.21 -28.23
CA TYR A 165 18.73 18.08 -27.58
C TYR A 165 18.02 18.94 -26.54
N TYR A 166 18.69 19.22 -25.42
CA TYR A 166 18.09 19.97 -24.32
C TYR A 166 19.08 20.95 -23.69
N ASN A 167 18.54 22.06 -23.21
CA ASN A 167 19.25 23.07 -22.43
C ASN A 167 18.59 23.16 -21.06
N LEU A 168 19.38 23.18 -19.99
CA LEU A 168 18.83 23.28 -18.62
C LEU A 168 18.76 24.73 -18.17
N ASN A 169 19.62 25.60 -18.70
CA ASN A 169 19.69 27.00 -18.36
C ASN A 169 19.56 27.90 -19.60
N PRO A 170 19.13 29.16 -19.44
CA PRO A 170 18.97 30.09 -20.56
C PRO A 170 20.25 30.39 -21.33
N THR A 171 21.41 30.25 -20.69
CA THR A 171 22.72 30.50 -21.32
C THR A 171 23.32 29.26 -21.98
N ASP A 172 22.69 28.09 -21.84
CA ASP A 172 23.17 26.87 -22.47
C ASP A 172 22.92 26.91 -23.99
N THR A 173 23.84 26.36 -24.77
CA THR A 173 23.66 26.12 -26.21
C THR A 173 23.46 24.64 -26.48
N PHE A 174 22.72 24.28 -27.54
CA PHE A 174 22.60 22.87 -27.93
C PHE A 174 23.98 22.28 -28.24
N SER A 175 24.23 21.07 -27.75
CA SER A 175 25.50 20.37 -27.90
C SER A 175 25.27 18.87 -27.87
N GLU A 176 26.19 18.11 -28.43
CA GLU A 176 26.15 16.63 -28.44
C GLU A 176 26.23 16.05 -27.01
N ASP A 177 26.90 16.73 -26.08
CA ASP A 177 26.95 16.34 -24.66
C ASP A 177 25.58 16.41 -23.96
N ARG A 178 24.61 17.13 -24.55
CA ARG A 178 23.22 17.25 -24.08
C ARG A 178 22.24 16.84 -25.17
N ALA A 179 22.52 15.69 -25.77
CA ALA A 179 21.67 15.08 -26.78
C ALA A 179 21.47 13.59 -26.50
N GLN A 180 20.27 13.10 -26.78
CA GLN A 180 19.98 11.67 -26.74
C GLN A 180 19.25 11.25 -28.02
N GLU A 181 19.76 10.21 -28.67
CA GLU A 181 19.19 9.67 -29.89
C GLU A 181 18.38 8.41 -29.58
N PHE A 182 17.20 8.33 -30.18
CA PHE A 182 16.22 7.25 -30.00
C PHE A 182 15.95 6.60 -31.35
N PRO A 183 16.37 5.34 -31.56
CA PRO A 183 16.13 4.65 -32.81
C PRO A 183 14.66 4.26 -32.97
N ILE A 184 14.14 4.41 -34.18
CA ILE A 184 12.81 3.95 -34.61
C ILE A 184 13.01 2.70 -35.46
N THR A 185 12.74 1.54 -34.87
CA THR A 185 12.99 0.24 -35.50
C THR A 185 11.81 -0.27 -36.33
N ILE A 186 10.60 0.25 -36.09
CA ILE A 186 9.37 -0.07 -36.81
C ILE A 186 8.55 1.20 -37.07
N SER A 187 7.85 1.24 -38.20
CA SER A 187 6.84 2.27 -38.46
C SER A 187 5.63 2.08 -37.54
N GLY A 188 4.87 3.15 -37.32
CA GLY A 188 3.72 3.16 -36.42
C GLY A 188 3.99 3.92 -35.12
N ASP A 189 3.31 3.51 -34.06
CA ASP A 189 3.32 4.21 -32.78
C ASP A 189 4.61 3.97 -32.00
N ASN A 190 5.24 5.07 -31.61
CA ASN A 190 6.51 5.11 -30.90
C ASN A 190 6.43 6.06 -29.70
N GLY A 191 7.33 5.86 -28.75
CA GLY A 191 7.39 6.65 -27.52
C GLY A 191 8.82 6.85 -27.02
N ILE A 192 9.14 8.08 -26.64
CA ILE A 192 10.41 8.46 -26.02
C ILE A 192 10.14 8.85 -24.57
N ASN A 193 10.95 8.30 -23.66
CA ASN A 193 10.97 8.68 -22.25
C ASN A 193 12.37 9.16 -21.87
N MET A 194 12.46 10.30 -21.21
CA MET A 194 13.73 10.89 -20.79
C MET A 194 13.58 11.58 -19.44
N ASP A 195 14.47 11.30 -18.50
CA ASP A 195 14.49 11.93 -17.18
C ASP A 195 15.42 13.14 -17.17
N PHE A 196 14.99 14.21 -16.51
CA PHE A 196 15.73 15.46 -16.35
C PHE A 196 15.81 15.86 -14.87
N PRO A 197 16.92 16.47 -14.43
CA PRO A 197 17.06 16.99 -13.07
C PRO A 197 16.13 18.16 -12.77
N LYS A 198 15.67 18.86 -13.81
CA LYS A 198 14.66 19.92 -13.79
C LYS A 198 13.98 20.04 -15.15
N ILE A 199 12.86 20.75 -15.28
CA ILE A 199 12.23 20.98 -16.60
C ILE A 199 13.25 21.73 -17.49
N PRO A 200 13.56 21.22 -18.70
CA PRO A 200 14.50 21.88 -19.60
C PRO A 200 14.08 23.31 -19.93
N PHE A 201 15.04 24.22 -19.97
CA PHE A 201 14.80 25.56 -20.47
C PHE A 201 14.32 25.52 -21.93
N GLU A 202 14.96 24.72 -22.76
CA GLU A 202 14.63 24.58 -24.18
C GLU A 202 14.84 23.13 -24.64
N ILE A 203 14.04 22.69 -25.61
CA ILE A 203 14.23 21.41 -26.30
C ILE A 203 14.23 21.64 -27.81
N MET A 204 15.20 21.00 -28.48
CA MET A 204 15.20 20.80 -29.93
C MET A 204 14.91 19.33 -30.23
N VAL A 205 13.91 19.09 -31.06
CA VAL A 205 13.59 17.75 -31.56
C VAL A 205 14.07 17.65 -32.99
N SER A 206 15.13 16.86 -33.21
CA SER A 206 15.62 16.51 -34.54
C SER A 206 14.97 15.23 -35.02
N VAL A 207 14.43 15.28 -36.23
CA VAL A 207 13.60 14.23 -36.84
C VAL A 207 14.35 13.65 -38.03
N ASN A 208 14.95 12.47 -37.84
CA ASN A 208 15.68 11.72 -38.87
C ASN A 208 14.82 10.56 -39.39
N VAL A 209 13.57 10.88 -39.74
CA VAL A 209 12.63 10.00 -40.44
C VAL A 209 11.88 10.82 -41.48
N GLU A 210 11.24 10.16 -42.45
CA GLU A 210 10.55 10.85 -43.54
C GLU A 210 9.40 11.70 -43.01
N LYS A 211 8.59 11.13 -42.10
CA LYS A 211 7.43 11.79 -41.51
C LYS A 211 7.17 11.30 -40.09
N ILE A 212 6.86 12.22 -39.18
CA ILE A 212 6.24 11.91 -37.90
C ILE A 212 4.93 12.66 -37.71
N THR A 213 4.06 12.07 -36.90
CA THR A 213 2.84 12.68 -36.42
C THR A 213 2.87 12.71 -34.89
N PRO A 214 3.23 13.84 -34.27
CA PRO A 214 3.24 14.00 -32.81
C PRO A 214 1.84 13.77 -32.22
N LYS A 215 1.77 13.00 -31.12
CA LYS A 215 0.51 12.71 -30.41
C LYS A 215 0.47 13.33 -29.02
N VAL A 216 1.56 13.22 -28.27
CA VAL A 216 1.66 13.73 -26.90
C VAL A 216 3.09 14.19 -26.65
N PHE A 217 3.28 15.39 -26.13
CA PHE A 217 4.55 15.85 -25.57
C PHE A 217 4.28 16.33 -24.15
N GLN A 218 4.69 15.54 -23.15
CA GLN A 218 4.32 15.75 -21.77
C GLN A 218 5.56 15.77 -20.87
N PHE A 219 5.63 16.74 -19.96
CA PHE A 219 6.46 16.60 -18.76
C PHE A 219 5.58 16.27 -17.58
N THR A 220 5.99 15.23 -16.86
CA THR A 220 5.44 14.87 -15.56
C THR A 220 6.58 14.98 -14.56
N ASN A 221 6.36 15.62 -13.42
CA ASN A 221 7.26 15.40 -12.30
C ASN A 221 6.80 14.16 -11.54
N ASP A 222 7.73 13.44 -10.91
CA ASP A 222 7.40 12.22 -10.16
C ASP A 222 6.64 12.55 -8.85
N SER A 223 6.11 13.75 -8.68
CA SER A 223 5.40 14.19 -7.49
C SER A 223 3.97 13.69 -7.47
N GLN A 224 3.59 12.98 -6.41
CA GLN A 224 2.20 12.60 -6.15
C GLN A 224 1.58 13.41 -5.00
N GLY A 225 2.27 14.46 -4.56
CA GLY A 225 1.79 15.39 -3.53
C GLY A 225 1.95 14.88 -2.09
N SER A 226 1.29 15.59 -1.16
CA SER A 226 1.39 15.32 0.28
C SER A 226 0.76 13.97 0.65
N VAL A 227 1.46 13.21 1.49
CA VAL A 227 0.96 11.92 2.00
C VAL A 227 0.84 12.00 3.51
N ASN A 228 -0.37 11.72 4.01
CA ASN A 228 -0.63 11.61 5.45
C ASN A 228 -0.58 10.16 5.93
N LYS A 229 -0.89 9.20 5.05
CA LYS A 229 -0.89 7.76 5.33
C LYS A 229 -0.39 7.02 4.09
N PRO A 230 0.56 6.09 4.22
CA PRO A 230 0.99 5.25 3.11
C PRO A 230 -0.14 4.30 2.69
N GLU A 231 0.03 3.66 1.53
CA GLU A 231 -0.93 2.66 1.06
C GLU A 231 -1.00 1.44 1.99
N LYS A 232 -2.16 0.78 1.99
CA LYS A 232 -2.31 -0.53 2.62
C LYS A 232 -1.45 -1.55 1.87
N ILE A 233 -0.63 -2.28 2.61
CA ILE A 233 0.14 -3.41 2.09
C ILE A 233 -0.58 -4.72 2.44
N ASP A 234 -0.73 -5.57 1.42
CA ASP A 234 -1.18 -6.95 1.54
C ASP A 234 0.05 -7.82 1.30
N TYR A 235 0.60 -8.37 2.38
CA TYR A 235 1.78 -9.21 2.36
C TYR A 235 1.38 -10.65 2.09
N PHE A 236 2.13 -11.33 1.21
CA PHE A 236 2.13 -12.78 1.17
C PHE A 236 3.50 -13.30 1.59
N ILE A 237 3.57 -13.91 2.77
CA ILE A 237 4.83 -14.27 3.45
C ILE A 237 5.06 -15.78 3.52
N GLY A 238 4.21 -16.57 2.86
CA GLY A 238 4.38 -18.01 2.70
C GLY A 238 4.64 -18.73 4.02
N TYR A 239 5.78 -19.42 4.12
CA TYR A 239 6.19 -20.19 5.30
C TYR A 239 7.06 -19.42 6.31
N VAL A 240 7.35 -18.14 6.06
CA VAL A 240 8.18 -17.32 6.96
C VAL A 240 7.67 -17.35 8.41
N PRO A 241 6.36 -17.25 8.69
CA PRO A 241 5.87 -17.31 10.06
C PRO A 241 6.20 -18.59 10.81
N LYS A 242 6.17 -19.75 10.13
CA LYS A 242 6.55 -21.04 10.71
C LYS A 242 8.04 -21.08 11.01
N LEU A 243 8.87 -20.63 10.06
CA LEU A 243 10.32 -20.53 10.23
C LEU A 243 10.67 -19.63 11.43
N TRP A 244 10.00 -18.49 11.56
CA TRP A 244 10.23 -17.57 12.69
C TRP A 244 9.79 -18.14 14.03
N ALA A 245 8.75 -18.98 14.08
CA ALA A 245 8.28 -19.55 15.34
C ALA A 245 9.02 -20.82 15.76
N GLU A 246 9.30 -21.73 14.82
CA GLU A 246 9.85 -23.05 15.15
C GLU A 246 11.37 -23.15 14.94
N ASN A 247 11.92 -22.38 14.00
CA ASN A 247 13.32 -22.49 13.61
C ASN A 247 14.16 -21.29 14.07
N SER A 248 13.55 -20.30 14.71
CA SER A 248 14.31 -19.24 15.37
C SER A 248 14.78 -19.72 16.75
N ASN A 249 15.92 -19.19 17.22
CA ASN A 249 16.38 -19.39 18.59
C ASN A 249 15.57 -18.55 19.61
N ASN A 250 14.37 -18.09 19.26
CA ASN A 250 13.59 -17.20 20.11
C ASN A 250 12.87 -18.00 21.21
N VAL A 251 13.48 -18.03 22.39
CA VAL A 251 12.97 -18.72 23.58
C VAL A 251 11.69 -18.08 24.14
N ASP A 252 11.38 -16.84 23.78
CA ASP A 252 10.29 -16.08 24.39
C ASP A 252 8.90 -16.64 24.02
N PHE A 253 8.78 -17.29 22.86
CA PHE A 253 7.53 -17.94 22.45
C PHE A 253 7.17 -19.16 23.32
N SER A 254 8.17 -19.79 23.96
CA SER A 254 7.91 -20.91 24.86
C SER A 254 7.12 -20.51 26.11
N MET A 255 7.15 -19.22 26.49
CA MET A 255 6.45 -18.69 27.65
C MET A 255 4.95 -18.40 27.38
N ILE A 256 4.51 -18.54 26.14
CA ILE A 256 3.11 -18.29 25.76
C ILE A 256 2.25 -19.48 26.17
N ASN A 257 1.33 -19.19 27.09
CA ASN A 257 0.39 -20.17 27.62
C ASN A 257 -0.58 -20.68 26.56
N SER A 258 -0.82 -21.99 26.58
CA SER A 258 -1.91 -22.61 25.82
C SER A 258 -3.28 -22.14 26.33
N LEU A 259 -4.24 -22.11 25.41
CA LEU A 259 -5.64 -22.02 25.77
C LEU A 259 -6.00 -23.22 26.65
N LYS A 260 -6.86 -23.00 27.66
CA LYS A 260 -7.31 -24.08 28.56
C LYS A 260 -7.89 -25.26 27.79
N ASN A 261 -8.64 -24.94 26.74
CA ASN A 261 -9.12 -25.89 25.74
C ASN A 261 -8.79 -25.30 24.37
N PRO A 262 -8.22 -26.08 23.44
CA PRO A 262 -8.08 -25.65 22.04
C PRO A 262 -9.45 -25.30 21.47
N VAL A 263 -9.51 -24.26 20.65
CA VAL A 263 -10.74 -23.86 19.95
C VAL A 263 -10.63 -24.21 18.48
N GLU A 264 -11.72 -24.66 17.90
CA GLU A 264 -11.80 -24.94 16.47
C GLU A 264 -12.52 -23.80 15.78
N GLU A 265 -11.80 -22.97 15.04
CA GLU A 265 -12.26 -21.67 14.53
C GLU A 265 -11.76 -21.40 13.11
N THR A 266 -12.57 -20.67 12.32
CA THR A 266 -12.14 -20.05 11.06
C THR A 266 -11.61 -18.63 11.28
N THR A 267 -12.03 -17.97 12.38
CA THR A 267 -11.62 -16.62 12.73
C THR A 267 -11.38 -16.49 14.24
N ALA A 268 -10.35 -15.73 14.62
CA ALA A 268 -10.06 -15.39 16.01
C ALA A 268 -9.48 -13.97 16.06
N SER A 269 -9.83 -13.17 17.07
CA SER A 269 -9.40 -11.76 17.14
C SER A 269 -8.91 -11.33 18.51
N ILE A 270 -7.90 -10.46 18.52
CA ILE A 270 -7.35 -9.83 19.72
C ILE A 270 -7.32 -8.32 19.51
N GLU A 271 -7.93 -7.57 20.42
CA GLU A 271 -7.73 -6.13 20.52
C GLU A 271 -6.35 -5.84 21.12
N SER A 272 -5.56 -4.96 20.50
CA SER A 272 -4.18 -4.70 20.93
C SER A 272 -4.06 -3.99 22.28
N GLN A 273 -5.13 -3.38 22.82
CA GLN A 273 -5.13 -2.71 24.14
C GLN A 273 -3.92 -1.78 24.36
N ASN A 274 -3.62 -0.92 23.38
CA ASN A 274 -2.46 -0.02 23.36
C ASN A 274 -1.07 -0.71 23.30
N LEU A 275 -0.98 -2.03 23.06
CA LEU A 275 0.31 -2.71 22.88
C LEU A 275 1.13 -2.09 21.73
N ASN A 276 0.45 -1.53 20.74
CA ASN A 276 1.06 -0.79 19.65
C ASN A 276 1.70 0.56 20.04
N LYS A 277 1.54 0.99 21.30
CA LYS A 277 2.23 2.16 21.88
C LYS A 277 3.46 1.76 22.70
N THR A 278 3.70 0.47 22.90
CA THR A 278 4.90 0.00 23.59
C THR A 278 6.14 0.15 22.71
N LYS A 279 7.30 0.37 23.33
CA LYS A 279 8.58 0.38 22.63
C LYS A 279 9.02 -1.06 22.41
N GLY A 280 9.06 -1.49 21.15
CA GLY A 280 9.56 -2.81 20.76
C GLY A 280 8.70 -3.48 19.70
N GLY A 281 9.26 -4.51 19.07
CA GLY A 281 8.53 -5.35 18.12
C GLY A 281 7.41 -6.13 18.79
N VAL A 282 6.35 -6.43 18.02
CA VAL A 282 5.20 -7.22 18.45
C VAL A 282 4.88 -8.28 17.40
N PHE A 283 4.69 -9.50 17.88
CA PHE A 283 4.30 -10.65 17.07
C PHE A 283 2.87 -11.06 17.38
N ALA A 284 2.11 -11.40 16.34
CA ALA A 284 0.97 -12.29 16.46
C ALA A 284 1.51 -13.72 16.44
N TYR A 285 1.48 -14.38 17.60
CA TYR A 285 1.96 -15.74 17.79
C TYR A 285 0.78 -16.71 17.88
N MET A 286 0.89 -17.85 17.20
CA MET A 286 -0.13 -18.89 17.19
C MET A 286 0.47 -20.29 17.22
N GLU A 287 -0.23 -21.22 17.86
CA GLU A 287 -0.01 -22.67 17.71
C GLU A 287 -1.28 -23.25 17.11
N ILE A 288 -1.19 -23.73 15.86
CA ILE A 288 -2.33 -24.15 15.05
C ILE A 288 -2.13 -25.60 14.64
N GLU A 289 -3.20 -26.38 14.74
CA GLU A 289 -3.30 -27.73 14.19
C GLU A 289 -4.33 -27.74 13.05
N SER A 290 -3.90 -28.23 11.89
CA SER A 290 -4.72 -28.34 10.67
C SER A 290 -4.68 -29.75 10.09
N GLU A 291 -5.79 -30.23 9.57
CA GLU A 291 -5.89 -31.54 8.92
C GLU A 291 -5.30 -31.57 7.50
N THR A 292 -5.21 -30.39 6.86
CA THR A 292 -4.70 -30.20 5.50
C THR A 292 -3.82 -28.96 5.43
N ASP A 293 -2.98 -28.86 4.40
CA ASP A 293 -2.33 -27.61 4.07
C ASP A 293 -3.39 -26.57 3.65
N ILE A 294 -3.36 -25.39 4.23
CA ILE A 294 -4.30 -24.30 3.91
C ILE A 294 -3.61 -22.94 3.92
N VAL A 295 -4.26 -21.94 3.32
CA VAL A 295 -3.87 -20.54 3.43
C VAL A 295 -4.66 -19.87 4.55
N ALA A 296 -3.97 -19.04 5.32
CA ALA A 296 -4.59 -18.19 6.33
C ALA A 296 -4.02 -16.77 6.25
N SER A 297 -4.63 -15.86 6.99
CA SER A 297 -4.13 -14.50 7.10
C SER A 297 -4.27 -13.93 8.51
N ILE A 298 -3.39 -12.98 8.82
CA ILE A 298 -3.56 -12.03 9.91
C ILE A 298 -3.99 -10.69 9.33
N ASP A 299 -5.15 -10.19 9.74
CA ASP A 299 -5.70 -8.90 9.35
C ASP A 299 -5.53 -7.90 10.50
N LEU A 300 -4.78 -6.82 10.24
CA LEU A 300 -4.70 -5.67 11.13
C LEU A 300 -5.82 -4.72 10.74
N SER A 301 -6.73 -4.40 11.65
CA SER A 301 -7.87 -3.50 11.37
C SER A 301 -8.03 -2.43 12.43
N GLU A 302 -8.59 -1.29 12.06
CA GLU A 302 -8.97 -0.22 12.98
C GLU A 302 -10.35 0.29 12.56
N SER A 303 -11.28 0.40 13.50
CA SER A 303 -12.68 0.73 13.22
C SER A 303 -13.25 -0.12 12.09
N ASN A 304 -12.90 -1.41 12.08
CA ASN A 304 -13.32 -2.42 11.10
C ASN A 304 -12.81 -2.20 9.66
N ILE A 305 -11.90 -1.25 9.45
CA ILE A 305 -11.23 -1.04 8.17
C ILE A 305 -9.88 -1.77 8.22
N SER A 306 -9.69 -2.73 7.32
CA SER A 306 -8.41 -3.42 7.15
C SER A 306 -7.30 -2.43 6.79
N LYS A 307 -6.19 -2.49 7.52
CA LYS A 307 -5.03 -1.60 7.43
C LYS A 307 -3.77 -2.30 6.95
N ALA A 308 -3.65 -3.59 7.19
CA ALA A 308 -2.63 -4.46 6.64
C ALA A 308 -3.14 -5.91 6.67
N ASN A 309 -2.74 -6.72 5.71
CA ASN A 309 -3.04 -8.16 5.71
C ASN A 309 -1.75 -8.95 5.52
N TYR A 310 -1.58 -10.03 6.28
CA TYR A 310 -0.43 -10.94 6.20
C TYR A 310 -0.93 -12.34 5.85
N GLY A 311 -0.93 -12.70 4.57
CA GLY A 311 -1.24 -14.04 4.09
C GLY A 311 -0.06 -15.00 4.25
N PHE A 312 -0.32 -16.20 4.76
CA PHE A 312 0.70 -17.22 5.03
C PHE A 312 0.14 -18.64 4.89
N ASN A 313 1.04 -19.61 4.79
CA ASN A 313 0.70 -21.03 4.64
C ASN A 313 0.69 -21.73 6.00
N ILE A 314 -0.39 -22.43 6.30
CA ILE A 314 -0.50 -23.37 7.43
C ILE A 314 -0.26 -24.78 6.88
N MET A 315 0.73 -25.48 7.44
CA MET A 315 1.00 -26.87 7.12
C MET A 315 0.09 -27.81 7.89
N LYS A 316 -0.25 -28.95 7.28
CA LYS A 316 -0.91 -30.08 7.95
C LYS A 316 -0.12 -30.51 9.17
N GLY A 317 -0.84 -30.82 10.25
CA GLY A 317 -0.27 -31.14 11.55
C GLY A 317 -0.32 -29.94 12.49
N LYS A 318 0.38 -30.06 13.62
CA LYS A 318 0.42 -29.07 14.68
C LYS A 318 1.73 -28.28 14.63
N HIS A 319 1.63 -26.97 14.43
CA HIS A 319 2.77 -26.09 14.18
C HIS A 319 2.64 -24.73 14.86
N ASN A 320 3.79 -24.07 15.09
CA ASN A 320 3.85 -22.71 15.60
C ASN A 320 4.07 -21.69 14.47
N TYR A 321 3.49 -20.50 14.62
CA TYR A 321 3.58 -19.41 13.65
C TYR A 321 3.76 -18.07 14.36
N ALA A 322 4.67 -17.23 13.86
CA ALA A 322 4.95 -15.90 14.41
C ALA A 322 4.96 -14.86 13.28
N ILE A 323 4.00 -13.93 13.31
CA ILE A 323 3.90 -12.83 12.34
C ILE A 323 4.24 -11.52 13.05
N ARG A 324 5.29 -10.81 12.61
CA ARG A 324 5.69 -9.54 13.22
C ARG A 324 4.80 -8.39 12.74
N VAL A 325 3.64 -8.22 13.38
CA VAL A 325 2.62 -7.22 13.00
C VAL A 325 3.08 -5.77 13.16
N SER A 326 4.11 -5.53 13.98
CA SER A 326 4.73 -4.23 14.19
C SER A 326 5.55 -3.73 13.01
N ASN A 327 5.87 -4.58 12.03
CA ASN A 327 6.69 -4.17 10.90
C ASN A 327 5.98 -3.18 9.96
N GLY A 328 4.66 -2.96 10.09
CA GLY A 328 3.88 -2.07 9.22
C GLY A 328 3.52 -0.72 9.85
N PHE A 329 3.42 0.33 9.02
CA PHE A 329 3.08 1.70 9.44
C PHE A 329 1.83 1.79 10.33
N TYR A 330 0.78 1.06 9.96
CA TYR A 330 -0.53 1.14 10.60
C TYR A 330 -0.56 0.58 12.02
N TRP A 331 0.37 -0.32 12.39
CA TRP A 331 0.51 -0.76 13.76
C TRP A 331 0.75 0.43 14.70
N TRP A 332 1.78 1.22 14.38
CA TRP A 332 2.23 2.36 15.19
C TRP A 332 1.25 3.54 15.18
N ASN A 333 0.56 3.75 14.07
CA ASN A 333 -0.23 4.95 13.81
C ASN A 333 -1.75 4.77 13.95
N SER A 334 -2.22 3.56 14.28
CA SER A 334 -3.59 3.34 14.73
C SER A 334 -3.74 3.60 16.24
N ILE A 335 -4.97 3.88 16.68
CA ILE A 335 -5.34 4.15 18.07
C ILE A 335 -5.39 2.83 18.84
N ASN A 336 -6.27 1.91 18.43
CA ASN A 336 -6.43 0.57 18.99
C ASN A 336 -6.64 -0.42 17.86
N PRO A 337 -5.58 -0.89 17.20
CA PRO A 337 -5.73 -1.86 16.15
C PRO A 337 -6.18 -3.22 16.72
N LYS A 338 -7.07 -3.88 16.00
CA LYS A 338 -7.48 -5.27 16.19
C LYS A 338 -6.66 -6.17 15.26
N VAL A 339 -6.19 -7.29 15.79
CA VAL A 339 -5.48 -8.32 15.05
C VAL A 339 -6.38 -9.55 14.92
N SER A 340 -6.74 -9.90 13.70
CA SER A 340 -7.69 -10.98 13.41
C SER A 340 -7.04 -12.07 12.57
N PHE A 341 -6.97 -13.28 13.10
CA PHE A 341 -6.72 -14.50 12.34
C PHE A 341 -7.94 -14.85 11.49
N LYS A 342 -7.69 -15.28 10.24
CA LYS A 342 -8.71 -15.77 9.30
C LYS A 342 -8.15 -16.94 8.48
N SER A 343 -8.91 -18.02 8.36
CA SER A 343 -8.61 -19.16 7.48
C SER A 343 -9.83 -19.59 6.68
N GLU A 344 -9.60 -20.24 5.53
CA GLU A 344 -10.69 -20.74 4.67
C GLU A 344 -11.43 -21.93 5.27
N LYS A 345 -10.77 -22.68 6.17
CA LYS A 345 -11.32 -23.83 6.87
C LYS A 345 -11.07 -23.68 8.36
N ALA A 346 -11.92 -24.31 9.17
CA ALA A 346 -11.73 -24.34 10.61
C ALA A 346 -10.41 -25.03 10.95
N VAL A 347 -9.67 -24.45 11.89
CA VAL A 347 -8.42 -25.02 12.43
C VAL A 347 -8.48 -25.06 13.94
N LYS A 348 -7.73 -26.00 14.54
CA LYS A 348 -7.59 -26.06 15.99
C LYS A 348 -6.51 -25.09 16.45
N ILE A 349 -6.92 -24.03 17.12
CA ILE A 349 -6.04 -23.03 17.72
C ILE A 349 -5.75 -23.44 19.15
N HIS A 350 -4.48 -23.78 19.44
CA HIS A 350 -4.00 -24.13 20.78
C HIS A 350 -3.43 -22.92 21.52
N LYS A 351 -2.83 -21.97 20.78
CA LYS A 351 -2.31 -20.69 21.30
C LYS A 351 -2.66 -19.58 20.31
N PHE A 352 -3.04 -18.40 20.82
CA PHE A 352 -3.11 -17.18 20.02
C PHE A 352 -2.89 -15.97 20.92
N SER A 353 -1.82 -15.21 20.67
CA SER A 353 -1.43 -14.07 21.51
C SER A 353 -0.75 -12.99 20.69
N LEU A 354 -0.87 -11.74 21.15
CA LEU A 354 0.04 -10.66 20.76
C LEU A 354 1.16 -10.59 21.79
N VAL A 355 2.41 -10.76 21.37
CA VAL A 355 3.57 -10.86 22.27
C VAL A 355 4.65 -9.87 21.86
N THR A 356 5.25 -9.17 22.82
CA THR A 356 6.41 -8.31 22.58
C THR A 356 7.64 -9.13 22.25
N GLU A 357 8.59 -8.56 21.50
CA GLU A 357 9.81 -9.26 21.06
C GLU A 357 10.71 -9.78 22.20
N ASN A 358 10.48 -9.32 23.43
CA ASN A 358 11.17 -9.74 24.65
C ASN A 358 10.36 -10.72 25.52
N GLY A 359 9.21 -11.20 25.02
CA GLY A 359 8.32 -12.14 25.72
C GLY A 359 7.57 -11.61 26.93
N LYS A 360 7.89 -10.41 27.43
CA LYS A 360 7.43 -9.93 28.75
C LYS A 360 5.95 -9.54 28.78
N THR A 361 5.43 -9.02 27.67
CA THR A 361 4.04 -8.56 27.59
C THR A 361 3.30 -9.36 26.55
N ALA A 362 2.22 -10.02 26.97
CA ALA A 362 1.34 -10.75 26.07
C ALA A 362 -0.13 -10.41 26.31
N ILE A 363 -0.88 -10.24 25.22
CA ILE A 363 -2.35 -10.19 25.24
C ILE A 363 -2.83 -11.48 24.61
N ASN A 364 -3.44 -12.34 25.43
CA ASN A 364 -3.92 -13.64 24.99
C ASN A 364 -5.34 -13.54 24.43
N TYR A 365 -5.62 -14.30 23.38
CA TYR A 365 -6.97 -14.54 22.90
C TYR A 365 -7.85 -15.10 24.03
N LYS A 366 -9.04 -14.51 24.17
CA LYS A 366 -10.07 -14.98 25.10
C LYS A 366 -11.21 -15.57 24.28
N SER A 367 -11.32 -16.88 24.26
CA SER A 367 -12.34 -17.66 23.52
C SER A 367 -13.80 -17.33 23.86
N ASN A 368 -14.04 -16.46 24.83
CA ASN A 368 -15.36 -16.30 25.45
C ASN A 368 -16.12 -15.08 24.90
N GLY A 369 -15.46 -14.21 24.14
CA GLY A 369 -16.11 -13.07 23.49
C GLY A 369 -16.47 -13.44 22.06
N LEU A 370 -17.75 -13.65 21.78
CA LEU A 370 -18.24 -13.85 20.42
C LEU A 370 -18.44 -12.48 19.78
N THR A 371 -18.16 -12.35 18.49
CA THR A 371 -18.53 -11.16 17.71
C THR A 371 -19.24 -11.61 16.46
N LEU A 372 -20.26 -10.88 16.03
CA LEU A 372 -20.90 -11.09 14.73
C LEU A 372 -19.87 -10.97 13.59
N SER A 373 -20.15 -11.58 12.46
CA SER A 373 -19.36 -11.40 11.24
C SER A 373 -19.40 -9.94 10.79
N ASN A 374 -18.30 -9.44 10.22
CA ASN A 374 -18.29 -8.11 9.59
C ASN A 374 -18.94 -8.13 8.19
N LEU A 375 -20.11 -8.73 8.08
CA LEU A 375 -20.84 -8.90 6.82
C LEU A 375 -21.59 -7.60 6.51
N ASN A 376 -21.28 -7.01 5.36
CA ASN A 376 -21.91 -5.78 4.85
C ASN A 376 -22.23 -5.96 3.36
N ASP A 377 -23.52 -5.99 3.04
CA ASP A 377 -24.05 -6.02 1.68
C ASP A 377 -25.46 -5.39 1.66
N GLU A 378 -26.24 -5.64 0.61
CA GLU A 378 -27.61 -5.11 0.49
C GLU A 378 -28.58 -5.62 1.59
N ASN A 379 -28.32 -6.80 2.17
CA ASN A 379 -29.15 -7.47 3.17
C ASN A 379 -28.55 -7.46 4.58
N TRP A 380 -27.26 -7.19 4.69
CA TRP A 380 -26.47 -7.27 5.92
C TRP A 380 -25.76 -5.96 6.22
N LYS A 381 -25.77 -5.56 7.49
CA LYS A 381 -24.97 -4.45 8.02
C LYS A 381 -24.34 -4.86 9.34
N ASN A 382 -23.02 -4.88 9.42
CA ASN A 382 -22.27 -5.32 10.60
C ASN A 382 -22.71 -6.71 11.12
N GLY A 383 -23.04 -7.63 10.21
CA GLY A 383 -23.52 -8.96 10.58
C GLY A 383 -24.97 -9.01 11.06
N CYS A 384 -25.74 -7.93 10.92
CA CYS A 384 -27.17 -7.87 11.22
C CYS A 384 -27.98 -7.77 9.92
N SER A 385 -29.01 -8.62 9.76
CA SER A 385 -29.99 -8.50 8.69
C SER A 385 -31.34 -8.11 9.28
N LEU A 386 -31.74 -6.84 9.08
CA LEU A 386 -33.04 -6.34 9.54
C LEU A 386 -34.20 -7.00 8.81
N ALA A 387 -34.05 -7.23 7.50
CA ALA A 387 -35.08 -7.85 6.66
C ALA A 387 -35.39 -9.29 7.10
N LEU A 388 -34.37 -10.04 7.54
CA LEU A 388 -34.51 -11.44 7.94
C LEU A 388 -34.68 -11.61 9.45
N ASN A 389 -34.51 -10.54 10.24
CA ASN A 389 -34.39 -10.57 11.70
C ASN A 389 -33.30 -11.56 12.17
N MET A 390 -32.13 -11.50 11.54
CA MET A 390 -31.03 -12.44 11.74
C MET A 390 -29.72 -11.76 12.09
N VAL A 391 -28.87 -12.48 12.82
CA VAL A 391 -27.47 -12.13 13.00
C VAL A 391 -26.58 -13.24 12.46
N ALA A 392 -25.43 -12.87 11.89
CA ALA A 392 -24.45 -13.80 11.34
C ALA A 392 -23.21 -13.84 12.23
N LEU A 393 -22.72 -15.04 12.52
CA LEU A 393 -21.41 -15.31 13.14
C LEU A 393 -20.55 -16.09 12.16
N ASP A 394 -19.23 -15.91 12.23
CA ASP A 394 -18.32 -16.78 11.48
C ASP A 394 -18.43 -18.21 12.01
N TYR A 395 -18.52 -19.16 11.08
CA TYR A 395 -18.69 -20.56 11.40
C TYR A 395 -17.54 -21.08 12.25
N SER A 396 -17.93 -21.76 13.33
CA SER A 396 -17.05 -22.61 14.11
C SER A 396 -17.87 -23.74 14.74
N PRO A 397 -17.35 -24.97 14.76
CA PRO A 397 -18.01 -26.09 15.45
C PRO A 397 -18.26 -25.78 16.93
N THR A 398 -17.38 -25.00 17.55
CA THR A 398 -17.50 -24.60 18.96
C THR A 398 -18.73 -23.70 19.18
N LYS A 399 -18.91 -22.66 18.36
CA LYS A 399 -20.09 -21.76 18.43
C LYS A 399 -21.38 -22.51 18.12
N GLU A 400 -21.37 -23.37 17.11
CA GLU A 400 -22.52 -24.20 16.76
C GLU A 400 -22.93 -25.09 17.94
N LYS A 401 -21.97 -25.76 18.59
CA LYS A 401 -22.25 -26.57 19.79
C LYS A 401 -22.80 -25.74 20.94
N LEU A 402 -22.30 -24.52 21.14
CA LEU A 402 -22.83 -23.62 22.18
C LEU A 402 -24.29 -23.24 21.90
N LEU A 403 -24.68 -23.01 20.64
CA LEU A 403 -26.06 -22.69 20.23
C LEU A 403 -27.06 -23.84 20.45
N GLN A 404 -26.57 -25.08 20.49
CA GLN A 404 -27.43 -26.22 20.83
C GLN A 404 -27.91 -26.13 22.28
N THR A 405 -27.07 -25.62 23.19
CA THR A 405 -27.34 -25.60 24.64
C THR A 405 -27.78 -24.25 25.20
N ASN A 406 -27.47 -23.14 24.51
CA ASN A 406 -27.77 -21.79 24.96
C ASN A 406 -28.89 -21.20 24.10
N LYS A 407 -29.91 -20.60 24.72
CA LYS A 407 -31.08 -20.04 24.01
C LYS A 407 -31.11 -18.53 24.01
N LYS A 408 -30.08 -17.87 24.53
CA LYS A 408 -29.99 -16.41 24.59
C LYS A 408 -28.61 -15.90 24.17
N ILE A 409 -28.59 -14.68 23.65
CA ILE A 409 -27.38 -13.90 23.38
C ILE A 409 -27.39 -12.71 24.34
N LYS A 410 -26.45 -12.67 25.26
CA LYS A 410 -26.19 -11.51 26.12
C LYS A 410 -25.37 -10.47 25.35
N LEU A 411 -25.84 -9.24 25.39
CA LEU A 411 -25.30 -8.09 24.66
C LEU A 411 -24.32 -7.29 25.52
N LYS A 412 -23.57 -6.39 24.89
CA LYS A 412 -22.59 -5.51 25.53
C LYS A 412 -23.16 -4.65 26.67
N ASP A 413 -24.44 -4.27 26.57
CA ASP A 413 -25.15 -3.49 27.60
C ASP A 413 -25.85 -4.35 28.66
N ASN A 414 -25.52 -5.65 28.72
CA ASN A 414 -26.11 -6.67 29.59
C ASN A 414 -27.58 -7.04 29.30
N ARG A 415 -28.22 -6.49 28.26
CA ARG A 415 -29.49 -7.04 27.78
C ARG A 415 -29.27 -8.43 27.18
N ALA A 416 -30.34 -9.21 27.04
CA ALA A 416 -30.31 -10.51 26.39
C ALA A 416 -31.41 -10.59 25.34
N VAL A 417 -31.10 -11.22 24.20
CA VAL A 417 -32.06 -11.55 23.14
C VAL A 417 -32.19 -13.06 22.99
N THR A 418 -33.37 -13.53 22.66
CA THR A 418 -33.75 -14.94 22.59
C THR A 418 -33.52 -15.49 21.20
N ILE A 419 -32.90 -16.67 21.15
CA ILE A 419 -32.57 -17.37 19.92
C ILE A 419 -33.76 -18.23 19.51
N LYS A 420 -34.43 -17.84 18.42
CA LYS A 420 -35.54 -18.60 17.83
C LYS A 420 -35.04 -19.85 17.11
N GLY A 421 -33.88 -19.75 16.46
CA GLY A 421 -33.26 -20.85 15.73
C GLY A 421 -31.96 -20.41 15.07
N TYR A 422 -31.24 -21.36 14.49
CA TYR A 422 -30.05 -21.08 13.69
C TYR A 422 -29.92 -22.09 12.56
N TYR A 423 -29.16 -21.73 11.52
CA TYR A 423 -28.67 -22.65 10.51
C TYR A 423 -27.27 -22.26 10.06
N VAL A 424 -26.51 -23.24 9.56
CA VAL A 424 -25.18 -23.02 8.99
C VAL A 424 -25.31 -22.90 7.48
N SER A 425 -24.68 -21.89 6.89
CA SER A 425 -24.59 -21.72 5.43
C SER A 425 -23.23 -21.15 5.06
N GLY A 426 -22.47 -21.92 4.28
CA GLY A 426 -21.08 -21.58 3.93
C GLY A 426 -20.23 -21.37 5.18
N ASN A 427 -19.59 -20.20 5.27
CA ASN A 427 -18.71 -19.82 6.38
C ASN A 427 -19.45 -19.10 7.52
N TYR A 428 -20.78 -19.16 7.56
CA TYR A 428 -21.59 -18.42 8.53
C TYR A 428 -22.58 -19.31 9.29
N ILE A 429 -22.75 -18.99 10.57
CA ILE A 429 -23.89 -19.41 11.39
C ILE A 429 -24.88 -18.25 11.40
N ASN A 430 -26.06 -18.45 10.80
CA ASN A 430 -27.12 -17.46 10.76
C ASN A 430 -28.12 -17.77 11.87
N ILE A 431 -28.32 -16.83 12.79
CA ILE A 431 -29.16 -16.97 13.97
C ILE A 431 -30.38 -16.07 13.81
N THR A 432 -31.58 -16.63 13.91
CA THR A 432 -32.84 -15.88 13.96
C THR A 432 -33.17 -15.51 15.40
N LEU A 433 -33.52 -14.25 15.63
CA LEU A 433 -33.91 -13.75 16.94
C LEU A 433 -35.43 -13.73 17.10
N GLU A 434 -35.92 -13.84 18.34
CA GLU A 434 -37.34 -13.70 18.66
C GLU A 434 -37.74 -12.22 18.76
N GLU A 435 -36.89 -11.39 19.35
CA GLU A 435 -37.06 -9.95 19.44
C GLU A 435 -36.73 -9.26 18.10
N LYS A 436 -37.26 -8.05 17.89
CA LYS A 436 -36.95 -7.23 16.72
C LYS A 436 -35.52 -6.72 16.78
N LEU A 437 -34.70 -7.11 15.80
CA LEU A 437 -33.27 -6.79 15.75
C LEU A 437 -32.99 -5.28 15.65
N GLU A 438 -33.92 -4.50 15.09
CA GLU A 438 -33.80 -3.05 14.93
C GLU A 438 -33.46 -2.34 16.27
N ASP A 439 -34.04 -2.81 17.38
CA ASP A 439 -33.87 -2.26 18.74
C ASP A 439 -32.48 -2.54 19.36
N TYR A 440 -31.70 -3.42 18.72
CA TYR A 440 -30.44 -3.94 19.26
C TYR A 440 -29.25 -3.75 18.33
N THR A 441 -29.44 -3.31 17.09
CA THR A 441 -28.38 -3.17 16.07
C THR A 441 -27.10 -2.51 16.58
N ASN A 442 -27.22 -1.43 17.37
CA ASN A 442 -26.08 -0.69 17.92
C ASN A 442 -25.27 -1.43 19.00
N VAL A 443 -25.86 -2.44 19.64
CA VAL A 443 -25.26 -3.18 20.77
C VAL A 443 -24.98 -4.65 20.48
N ILE A 444 -25.64 -5.24 19.47
CA ILE A 444 -25.39 -6.60 19.00
C ILE A 444 -24.51 -6.63 17.75
N GLY A 445 -24.61 -5.60 16.89
CA GLY A 445 -23.85 -5.50 15.65
C GLY A 445 -22.35 -5.56 15.87
N PHE A 446 -21.63 -6.12 14.91
CA PHE A 446 -20.17 -6.08 14.90
C PHE A 446 -19.68 -4.61 15.04
N PRO A 447 -18.65 -4.32 15.88
CA PRO A 447 -17.73 -5.25 16.53
C PRO A 447 -18.06 -5.54 18.01
N ASN A 448 -19.30 -5.33 18.45
CA ASN A 448 -19.65 -5.55 19.85
C ASN A 448 -19.48 -7.04 20.22
N SER A 449 -18.88 -7.28 21.39
CA SER A 449 -18.80 -8.64 21.96
C SER A 449 -20.17 -9.06 22.51
N VAL A 450 -20.50 -10.32 22.30
CA VAL A 450 -21.69 -10.99 22.79
C VAL A 450 -21.31 -12.31 23.46
N GLU A 451 -22.20 -12.83 24.29
CA GLU A 451 -22.02 -14.10 24.99
C GLU A 451 -23.27 -14.97 24.81
N PHE A 452 -23.08 -16.26 24.54
CA PHE A 452 -24.20 -17.19 24.60
C PHE A 452 -24.52 -17.54 26.05
N THR A 453 -25.78 -17.42 26.43
CA THR A 453 -26.28 -17.72 27.77
C THR A 453 -27.46 -18.67 27.70
N LYS A 454 -27.66 -19.46 28.76
CA LYS A 454 -28.76 -20.44 28.85
C LYS A 454 -30.13 -19.79 28.65
#